data_AF-A0A9J6PUX4-F1
#
_entry.id   AF-A0A9J6PUX4-F1
#
_cell.length_a   1.000
_cell.length_b   1.000
_cell.length_c   1.000
_cell.angle_alpha   90.00
_cell.angle_beta   90.00
_cell.angle_gamma   90.00
#
_symmetry.space_group_name_H-M   'P 1'
#
loop_
_entity.id
_entity.type
_entity.pdbx_description
1 polymer ?
#
loop_
_entity_poly.entity_id
_entity_poly.type
_entity_poly.pdbx_seq_one_letter_code
_entity_poly.pdbx_strand_id
1 'polypeptide(L)'
;MGKINEQTQWEHEVYQVARTDKIEGGRTGIANLQAQQLGNRTQWLKTMLESVEYIRARTFFKTSDDPDGTITGLAATPSGQVFQVAQGVDSITSFTLYVNDSGAAKPIANPAGMAAIQQISQNVTDVRSNVTEGDAQKTARGETIIGGLADENGRSTLFMAENGAVYAGGVRMGNERVAAEAGLLWALADDTPEATPWLKFYDDGWVDPLWLENPLPPVAVRNLTTVGPYGSTGNAFDPVNLAIREKTLKPVNDFNDQIAAWSGAFLFDGDYARGRAAADWMLRWARFNALTGSNSAVGIADYDRHWRAVNIGLTYWKLDKVTPLGWRPALLRWLNLLGDAVSERMELYGNNNHKTWAACALLSLWNATGRQAFYDKAAAQFLTDLGHINDNGTINVELLRGSKALHYHHFTFGPLVMMCEIAQLHGEDWYALDGGRIHLLAETVIHGITDPAWFRTLSGAGTQDISEIGHGWGGMPFYVRRFPDVVAGRMPETADHYVDTWMGGDCNKLSTLWVK
;
A
#
# COMPACT_ATOMS: atom_id res chain seq x y z
N MET A 1 28.94 -9.37 -42.74
CA MET A 1 29.44 -8.39 -41.74
C MET A 1 28.51 -8.43 -40.54
N GLY A 2 29.06 -8.45 -39.33
CA GLY A 2 28.26 -8.31 -38.10
C GLY A 2 27.74 -6.88 -37.95
N LYS A 3 26.52 -6.72 -37.41
CA LYS A 3 25.93 -5.42 -37.07
C LYS A 3 25.86 -5.28 -35.55
N ILE A 4 25.82 -4.05 -35.06
CA ILE A 4 25.46 -3.78 -33.67
C ILE A 4 23.95 -4.00 -33.54
N ASN A 5 23.55 -4.84 -32.59
CA ASN A 5 22.14 -5.10 -32.32
C ASN A 5 21.68 -4.13 -31.22
N GLU A 6 20.82 -3.19 -31.61
CA GLU A 6 20.22 -2.19 -30.74
C GLU A 6 18.98 -2.77 -30.04
N GLN A 7 18.74 -2.34 -28.80
CA GLN A 7 17.59 -2.67 -27.97
C GLN A 7 16.96 -1.39 -27.46
N THR A 8 15.63 -1.37 -27.34
CA THR A 8 14.89 -0.24 -26.75
C THR A 8 15.09 -0.23 -25.22
N GLN A 9 16.26 0.21 -24.76
CA GLN A 9 16.61 0.28 -23.35
C GLN A 9 17.47 1.50 -23.04
N TRP A 10 17.23 2.11 -21.87
CA TRP A 10 18.09 3.18 -21.38
C TRP A 10 19.27 2.59 -20.61
N GLU A 11 20.47 2.67 -21.20
CA GLU A 11 21.70 2.33 -20.50
C GLU A 11 22.00 3.42 -19.48
N HIS A 12 22.20 3.09 -18.20
CA HIS A 12 22.42 4.11 -17.16
C HIS A 12 23.78 4.81 -17.27
N GLU A 13 24.76 4.16 -17.91
CA GLU A 13 26.11 4.66 -18.12
C GLU A 13 26.63 4.33 -19.53
N VAL A 14 27.69 5.02 -19.95
CA VAL A 14 28.46 4.65 -21.15
C VAL A 14 29.83 4.26 -20.66
N TYR A 15 30.18 2.99 -20.86
CA TYR A 15 31.42 2.42 -20.34
C TYR A 15 32.62 3.15 -20.90
N GLN A 16 33.55 3.59 -20.07
CA GLN A 16 34.82 4.14 -20.52
C GLN A 16 35.87 3.03 -20.54
N VAL A 17 36.40 2.74 -21.72
CA VAL A 17 37.45 1.74 -21.91
C VAL A 17 38.67 2.09 -21.04
N ALA A 18 39.05 1.16 -20.17
CA ALA A 18 40.19 1.27 -19.28
C ALA A 18 41.49 0.83 -19.99
N ARG A 19 42.64 1.29 -19.49
CA ARG A 19 43.96 0.89 -20.02
C ARG A 19 44.27 -0.60 -19.85
N THR A 20 43.59 -1.25 -18.92
CA THR A 20 43.71 -2.68 -18.63
C THR A 20 42.80 -3.54 -19.50
N ASP A 21 41.91 -2.92 -20.28
CA ASP A 21 40.94 -3.66 -21.09
C ASP A 21 41.58 -4.28 -22.32
N LYS A 22 41.17 -5.51 -22.58
CA LYS A 22 41.50 -6.18 -23.84
C LYS A 22 40.52 -5.73 -24.92
N ILE A 23 41.02 -5.02 -25.92
CA ILE A 23 40.19 -4.51 -27.03
C ILE A 23 39.95 -5.63 -28.04
N GLU A 24 38.82 -6.31 -27.87
CA GLU A 24 38.35 -7.36 -28.78
C GLU A 24 37.01 -6.99 -29.42
N GLY A 25 36.84 -7.43 -30.68
CA GLY A 25 35.58 -7.30 -31.42
C GLY A 25 34.59 -8.41 -31.06
N GLY A 26 33.47 -8.47 -31.79
CA GLY A 26 32.38 -9.43 -31.53
C GLY A 26 31.24 -8.80 -30.73
N ARG A 27 30.17 -9.58 -30.51
CA ARG A 27 28.89 -9.09 -29.94
C ARG A 27 29.04 -8.51 -28.54
N THR A 28 29.95 -9.06 -27.74
CA THR A 28 30.20 -8.67 -26.35
C THR A 28 31.60 -8.09 -26.15
N GLY A 29 32.32 -7.82 -27.25
CA GLY A 29 33.69 -7.32 -27.19
C GLY A 29 33.70 -5.85 -26.75
N ILE A 30 34.69 -5.48 -25.93
CA ILE A 30 34.83 -4.13 -25.36
C ILE A 30 34.88 -3.05 -26.45
N ALA A 31 35.43 -3.38 -27.64
CA ALA A 31 35.49 -2.47 -28.78
C ALA A 31 34.10 -2.00 -29.28
N ASN A 32 33.04 -2.78 -29.03
CA ASN A 32 31.68 -2.50 -29.50
C ASN A 32 30.72 -2.08 -28.37
N LEU A 33 31.14 -2.16 -27.10
CA LEU A 33 30.27 -1.94 -25.94
C LEU A 33 29.68 -0.52 -25.91
N GLN A 34 30.52 0.50 -26.07
CA GLN A 34 30.08 1.90 -26.10
C GLN A 34 29.10 2.16 -27.25
N ALA A 35 29.39 1.61 -28.43
CA ALA A 35 28.55 1.79 -29.61
C ALA A 35 27.20 1.08 -29.46
N GLN A 36 27.17 -0.09 -28.80
CA GLN A 36 25.93 -0.77 -28.43
C GLN A 36 25.14 0.04 -27.39
N GLN A 37 25.80 0.56 -26.35
CA GLN A 37 25.11 1.32 -25.30
C GLN A 37 24.49 2.62 -25.84
N LEU A 38 25.22 3.32 -26.72
CA LEU A 38 24.71 4.50 -27.41
C LEU A 38 23.60 4.13 -28.39
N GLY A 39 23.74 3.04 -29.16
CA GLY A 39 22.69 2.53 -30.03
C GLY A 39 21.40 2.21 -29.28
N ASN A 40 21.49 1.58 -28.11
CA ASN A 40 20.35 1.28 -27.26
C ASN A 40 19.64 2.54 -26.75
N ARG A 41 20.40 3.52 -26.25
CA ARG A 41 19.85 4.82 -25.82
C ARG A 41 19.19 5.56 -26.98
N THR A 42 19.80 5.58 -28.16
CA THR A 42 19.25 6.21 -29.35
C THR A 42 17.97 5.53 -29.80
N GLN A 43 17.91 4.20 -29.78
CA GLN A 43 16.70 3.45 -30.10
C GLN A 43 15.59 3.70 -29.08
N TRP A 44 15.91 3.78 -27.78
CA TRP A 44 14.97 4.18 -26.72
C TRP A 44 14.43 5.60 -26.93
N LEU A 45 15.31 6.57 -27.21
CA LEU A 45 14.94 7.96 -27.49
C LEU A 45 14.10 8.08 -28.76
N LYS A 46 14.41 7.30 -29.79
CA LYS A 46 13.64 7.22 -31.03
C LYS A 46 12.24 6.67 -30.77
N THR A 47 12.11 5.58 -30.01
CA THR A 47 10.79 5.05 -29.61
C THR A 47 10.01 6.08 -28.79
N MET A 48 10.67 6.78 -27.86
CA MET A 48 10.02 7.86 -27.09
C MET A 48 9.61 9.04 -27.99
N LEU A 49 10.44 9.45 -28.95
CA LEU A 49 10.14 10.54 -29.88
C LEU A 49 9.02 10.17 -30.88
N GLU A 50 9.04 8.94 -31.40
CA GLU A 50 7.96 8.39 -32.23
C GLU A 50 6.64 8.28 -31.43
N SER A 51 6.72 8.02 -30.12
CA SER A 51 5.57 8.07 -29.22
C SER A 51 5.08 9.50 -28.92
N VAL A 52 5.89 10.53 -29.18
CA VAL A 52 5.52 11.96 -29.00
C VAL A 52 4.75 12.51 -30.23
N GLU A 53 4.94 11.97 -31.43
CA GLU A 53 4.10 12.32 -32.60
C GLU A 53 2.63 11.93 -32.42
N TYR A 54 2.35 10.90 -31.61
CA TYR A 54 1.01 10.49 -31.19
C TYR A 54 0.22 11.60 -30.48
N ILE A 55 0.89 12.53 -29.80
CA ILE A 55 0.23 13.63 -29.03
C ILE A 55 -0.05 14.86 -29.91
N ARG A 56 0.51 14.93 -31.12
CA ARG A 56 0.36 16.08 -32.04
C ARG A 56 -0.45 15.80 -33.30
N ALA A 57 -0.84 14.55 -33.56
CA ALA A 57 -1.65 14.21 -34.71
C ALA A 57 -3.02 14.92 -34.64
N ARG A 58 -3.33 15.74 -35.65
CA ARG A 58 -4.63 16.40 -35.77
C ARG A 58 -5.71 15.35 -36.00
N THR A 59 -6.81 15.47 -35.27
CA THR A 59 -7.97 14.59 -35.39
C THR A 59 -8.96 15.13 -36.39
N PHE A 60 -9.33 14.29 -37.36
CA PHE A 60 -10.37 14.55 -38.34
C PHE A 60 -11.53 13.58 -38.15
N PHE A 61 -12.71 13.96 -38.65
CA PHE A 61 -13.95 13.21 -38.48
C PHE A 61 -14.54 12.88 -39.84
N LYS A 62 -15.15 11.71 -39.97
CA LYS A 62 -15.86 11.28 -41.18
C LYS A 62 -17.09 12.16 -41.40
N THR A 63 -17.35 12.52 -42.65
CA THR A 63 -18.55 13.25 -43.07
C THR A 63 -19.18 12.56 -44.28
N SER A 64 -20.35 12.99 -44.74
CA SER A 64 -20.97 12.44 -45.97
C SER A 64 -20.07 12.61 -47.20
N ASP A 65 -19.29 13.69 -47.22
CA ASP A 65 -18.46 14.09 -48.36
C ASP A 65 -17.00 13.61 -48.19
N ASP A 66 -16.64 13.12 -47.00
CA ASP A 66 -15.35 12.56 -46.63
C ASP A 66 -15.57 11.32 -45.73
N PRO A 67 -16.06 10.19 -46.30
CA PRO A 67 -16.58 9.06 -45.53
C PRO A 67 -15.52 8.27 -44.77
N ASP A 68 -14.24 8.42 -45.12
CA ASP A 68 -13.12 7.84 -44.39
C ASP A 68 -12.23 8.89 -43.69
N GLY A 69 -12.60 10.17 -43.77
CA GLY A 69 -11.92 11.31 -43.15
C GLY A 69 -10.54 11.63 -43.72
N THR A 70 -10.13 10.94 -44.79
CA THR A 70 -8.78 11.05 -45.34
C THR A 70 -8.63 12.23 -46.29
N ILE A 71 -9.70 12.73 -46.90
CA ILE A 71 -9.65 13.86 -47.84
C ILE A 71 -9.25 15.14 -47.08
N THR A 72 -9.94 15.41 -45.96
CA THR A 72 -9.64 16.55 -45.09
C THR A 72 -8.29 16.37 -44.39
N GLY A 73 -7.99 15.14 -43.95
CA GLY A 73 -6.74 14.80 -43.30
C GLY A 73 -5.52 15.03 -44.20
N LEU A 74 -5.59 14.62 -45.47
CA LEU A 74 -4.53 14.83 -46.47
C LEU A 74 -4.38 16.30 -46.86
N ALA A 75 -5.49 17.04 -47.01
CA ALA A 75 -5.46 18.45 -47.34
C ALA A 75 -4.81 19.30 -46.22
N ALA A 76 -5.00 18.91 -44.96
CA ALA A 76 -4.53 19.65 -43.79
C ALA A 76 -3.17 19.17 -43.22
N THR A 77 -2.58 18.13 -43.80
CA THR A 77 -1.36 17.47 -43.29
C THR A 77 -0.32 17.34 -44.41
N PRO A 78 0.86 17.98 -44.31
CA PRO A 78 1.93 17.85 -45.29
C PRO A 78 2.43 16.40 -45.49
N SER A 79 2.99 16.12 -46.67
CA SER A 79 3.64 14.84 -46.95
C SER A 79 4.75 14.54 -45.94
N GLY A 80 4.79 13.30 -45.44
CA GLY A 80 5.71 12.82 -44.39
C GLY A 80 5.18 12.99 -42.96
N GLN A 81 4.03 13.64 -42.76
CA GLN A 81 3.45 13.83 -41.42
C GLN A 81 2.24 12.93 -41.18
N VAL A 82 1.91 12.75 -39.90
CA VAL A 82 0.83 11.90 -39.45
C VAL A 82 -0.44 12.67 -39.10
N PHE A 83 -1.59 12.07 -39.37
CA PHE A 83 -2.91 12.56 -38.96
C PHE A 83 -3.80 11.39 -38.56
N GLN A 84 -4.84 11.65 -37.77
CA GLN A 84 -5.75 10.60 -37.31
C GLN A 84 -7.20 10.90 -37.67
N VAL A 85 -7.95 9.85 -38.00
CA VAL A 85 -9.40 9.93 -38.25
C VAL A 85 -10.17 9.16 -37.19
N ALA A 86 -11.04 9.84 -36.45
CA ALA A 86 -11.92 9.22 -35.47
C ALA A 86 -12.92 8.25 -36.15
N GLN A 87 -13.06 7.05 -35.59
CA GLN A 87 -13.86 5.98 -36.24
C GLN A 87 -15.31 5.90 -35.72
N GLY A 88 -15.64 6.62 -34.65
CA GLY A 88 -16.97 6.64 -34.03
C GLY A 88 -17.06 5.74 -32.79
N VAL A 89 -18.07 6.00 -31.94
CA VAL A 89 -18.22 5.34 -30.62
C VAL A 89 -18.55 3.85 -30.70
N ASP A 90 -19.23 3.44 -31.79
CA ASP A 90 -19.63 2.05 -32.04
C ASP A 90 -18.55 1.24 -32.79
N SER A 91 -17.40 1.85 -33.08
CA SER A 91 -16.29 1.19 -33.76
C SER A 91 -15.38 0.43 -32.79
N ILE A 92 -14.91 -0.74 -33.22
CA ILE A 92 -13.91 -1.55 -32.50
C ILE A 92 -12.50 -0.91 -32.51
N THR A 93 -12.32 0.16 -33.28
CA THR A 93 -11.12 1.00 -33.30
C THR A 93 -11.50 2.43 -32.89
N SER A 94 -10.67 3.10 -32.10
CA SER A 94 -10.95 4.47 -31.63
C SER A 94 -10.67 5.53 -32.71
N PHE A 95 -9.52 5.40 -33.37
CA PHE A 95 -9.14 6.17 -34.54
C PHE A 95 -8.27 5.30 -35.47
N THR A 96 -8.14 5.72 -36.72
CA THR A 96 -7.11 5.20 -37.63
C THR A 96 -6.05 6.27 -37.80
N LEU A 97 -4.80 5.90 -37.55
CA LEU A 97 -3.65 6.77 -37.74
C LEU A 97 -3.09 6.56 -39.15
N TYR A 98 -2.89 7.66 -39.88
CA TYR A 98 -2.35 7.68 -41.22
C TYR A 98 -1.06 8.48 -41.28
N VAL A 99 -0.15 8.11 -42.17
CA VAL A 99 0.89 9.00 -42.70
C VAL A 99 0.45 9.51 -44.07
N ASN A 100 0.63 10.80 -44.35
CA ASN A 100 0.50 11.32 -45.71
C ASN A 100 1.78 10.96 -46.47
N ASP A 101 1.75 9.96 -47.33
CA ASP A 101 2.84 9.60 -48.23
C ASP A 101 2.59 10.17 -49.61
N SER A 102 3.15 11.35 -49.89
CA SER A 102 3.11 12.00 -51.20
C SER A 102 1.69 12.24 -51.73
N GLY A 103 0.76 12.59 -50.85
CA GLY A 103 -0.66 12.80 -51.18
C GLY A 103 -1.54 11.56 -51.01
N ALA A 104 -0.98 10.43 -50.57
CA ALA A 104 -1.72 9.21 -50.28
C ALA A 104 -1.77 8.93 -48.77
N ALA A 105 -2.96 8.71 -48.21
CA ALA A 105 -3.12 8.37 -46.80
C ALA A 105 -2.79 6.88 -46.60
N LYS A 106 -1.68 6.58 -45.90
CA LYS A 106 -1.30 5.19 -45.57
C LYS A 106 -1.58 4.89 -44.11
N PRO A 107 -2.44 3.92 -43.78
CA PRO A 107 -2.72 3.58 -42.40
C PRO A 107 -1.49 2.94 -41.75
N ILE A 108 -1.14 3.38 -40.54
CA ILE A 108 0.03 2.92 -39.80
C ILE A 108 -0.33 2.32 -38.43
N ALA A 109 -1.48 2.68 -37.85
CA ALA A 109 -1.97 2.09 -36.60
C ALA A 109 -3.50 2.20 -36.47
N ASN A 110 -4.10 1.24 -35.75
CA ASN A 110 -5.53 1.19 -35.43
C ASN A 110 -5.73 0.80 -33.95
N PRO A 111 -5.62 1.76 -33.00
CA PRO A 111 -5.82 1.47 -31.59
C PRO A 111 -7.26 1.01 -31.30
N ALA A 112 -7.41 0.09 -30.33
CA ALA A 112 -8.71 -0.44 -29.95
C ALA A 112 -9.68 0.68 -29.50
N GLY A 113 -10.94 0.54 -29.88
CA GLY A 113 -12.04 1.45 -29.56
C GLY A 113 -12.93 0.94 -28.43
N MET A 114 -13.86 1.77 -27.99
CA MET A 114 -14.78 1.42 -26.90
C MET A 114 -15.67 0.21 -27.24
N ALA A 115 -16.06 0.03 -28.51
CA ALA A 115 -16.83 -1.14 -28.91
C ALA A 115 -16.01 -2.44 -28.85
N ALA A 116 -14.68 -2.40 -28.99
CA ALA A 116 -13.83 -3.60 -28.77
C ALA A 116 -13.81 -3.98 -27.29
N ILE A 117 -13.78 -2.99 -26.40
CA ILE A 117 -13.86 -3.22 -24.95
C ILE A 117 -15.26 -3.78 -24.59
N GLN A 118 -16.32 -3.23 -25.19
CA GLN A 118 -17.68 -3.75 -25.00
C GLN A 118 -17.88 -5.14 -25.59
N GLN A 119 -17.30 -5.44 -26.76
CA GLN A 119 -17.37 -6.75 -27.40
C GLN A 119 -16.56 -7.80 -26.63
N ILE A 120 -15.42 -7.42 -26.04
CA ILE A 120 -14.71 -8.28 -25.08
C ILE A 120 -15.60 -8.52 -23.85
N SER A 121 -16.25 -7.48 -23.33
CA SER A 121 -17.18 -7.59 -22.20
C SER A 121 -18.40 -8.50 -22.52
N GLN A 122 -18.97 -8.39 -23.74
CA GLN A 122 -20.07 -9.21 -24.22
C GLN A 122 -19.65 -10.64 -24.53
N ASN A 123 -18.50 -10.87 -25.17
CA ASN A 123 -17.98 -12.23 -25.39
C ASN A 123 -17.64 -12.93 -24.06
N VAL A 124 -17.17 -12.19 -23.06
CA VAL A 124 -17.01 -12.69 -21.68
C VAL A 124 -18.37 -13.02 -21.04
N THR A 125 -19.43 -12.33 -21.43
CA THR A 125 -20.81 -12.58 -20.97
C THR A 125 -21.49 -13.72 -21.75
N ASP A 126 -21.20 -13.91 -23.03
CA ASP A 126 -21.77 -14.98 -23.88
C ASP A 126 -21.07 -16.34 -23.68
N VAL A 127 -19.79 -16.32 -23.29
CA VAL A 127 -19.13 -17.53 -22.77
C VAL A 127 -19.75 -17.96 -21.43
N ARG A 128 -20.33 -17.04 -20.65
CA ARG A 128 -21.07 -17.36 -19.43
C ARG A 128 -22.48 -17.93 -19.70
N SER A 129 -23.14 -17.57 -20.80
CA SER A 129 -24.51 -17.99 -21.10
C SER A 129 -24.62 -19.36 -21.79
N ASN A 130 -23.61 -19.78 -22.55
CA ASN A 130 -23.60 -21.06 -23.29
C ASN A 130 -23.17 -22.29 -22.47
N VAL A 131 -22.96 -22.16 -21.15
CA VAL A 131 -22.59 -23.28 -20.25
C VAL A 131 -23.80 -23.89 -19.51
N THR A 132 -25.01 -23.36 -19.69
CA THR A 132 -26.20 -23.81 -18.97
C THR A 132 -27.31 -24.32 -19.88
N GLU A 133 -27.30 -25.62 -20.15
CA GLU A 133 -28.54 -26.39 -20.43
C GLU A 133 -28.63 -27.67 -19.59
N GLY A 134 -28.06 -27.64 -18.39
CA GLY A 134 -28.39 -28.54 -17.28
C GLY A 134 -28.47 -27.70 -16.00
N ASP A 135 -29.43 -27.99 -15.12
CA ASP A 135 -29.65 -27.23 -13.89
C ASP A 135 -28.33 -27.01 -13.15
N ALA A 136 -27.96 -25.74 -12.96
CA ALA A 136 -26.69 -25.35 -12.38
C ALA A 136 -26.55 -25.94 -10.97
N GLN A 137 -25.68 -26.93 -10.80
CA GLN A 137 -25.39 -27.50 -9.49
C GLN A 137 -24.70 -26.44 -8.63
N LYS A 138 -25.15 -26.30 -7.38
CA LYS A 138 -24.62 -25.35 -6.41
C LYS A 138 -23.92 -26.06 -5.27
N THR A 139 -22.84 -25.46 -4.75
CA THR A 139 -22.21 -25.92 -3.51
C THR A 139 -23.16 -25.68 -2.32
N ALA A 140 -22.90 -26.32 -1.17
CA ALA A 140 -23.63 -26.05 0.06
C ALA A 140 -23.57 -24.57 0.51
N ARG A 141 -22.62 -23.80 -0.04
CA ARG A 141 -22.47 -22.35 0.16
C ARG A 141 -23.19 -21.50 -0.90
N GLY A 142 -23.97 -22.12 -1.79
CA GLY A 142 -24.76 -21.44 -2.83
C GLY A 142 -23.99 -21.06 -4.09
N GLU A 143 -22.71 -21.45 -4.18
CA GLU A 143 -21.82 -21.11 -5.30
C GLU A 143 -22.13 -22.00 -6.50
N THR A 144 -22.18 -21.42 -7.70
CA THR A 144 -22.44 -22.16 -8.93
C THR A 144 -21.19 -22.93 -9.37
N ILE A 145 -21.35 -24.24 -9.61
CA ILE A 145 -20.28 -25.11 -10.13
C ILE A 145 -20.17 -24.90 -11.64
N ILE A 146 -18.95 -24.67 -12.11
CA ILE A 146 -18.65 -24.34 -13.51
C ILE A 146 -17.89 -25.46 -14.25
N GLY A 147 -17.53 -26.56 -13.57
CA GLY A 147 -16.93 -27.75 -14.19
C GLY A 147 -16.41 -28.78 -13.18
N GLY A 148 -16.29 -30.05 -13.57
CA GLY A 148 -15.78 -31.13 -12.70
C GLY A 148 -15.65 -32.49 -13.38
N LEU A 149 -14.96 -33.43 -12.72
CA LEU A 149 -14.87 -34.84 -13.12
C LEU A 149 -15.81 -35.66 -12.24
N ALA A 150 -16.78 -36.33 -12.85
CA ALA A 150 -17.77 -37.16 -12.16
C ALA A 150 -17.66 -38.64 -12.56
N ASP A 151 -18.06 -39.53 -11.66
CA ASP A 151 -18.25 -40.96 -11.97
C ASP A 151 -19.52 -41.19 -12.82
N GLU A 152 -19.74 -42.45 -13.21
CA GLU A 152 -20.91 -42.86 -14.02
C GLU A 152 -22.27 -42.59 -13.34
N ASN A 153 -22.27 -42.32 -12.03
CA ASN A 153 -23.47 -41.99 -11.25
C ASN A 153 -23.56 -40.49 -10.95
N GLY A 154 -22.71 -39.65 -11.57
CA GLY A 154 -22.71 -38.20 -11.42
C GLY A 154 -22.09 -37.67 -10.12
N ARG A 155 -21.32 -38.49 -9.39
CA ARG A 155 -20.63 -38.06 -8.16
C ARG A 155 -19.25 -37.52 -8.49
N SER A 156 -19.01 -36.25 -8.17
CA SER A 156 -17.73 -35.58 -8.44
C SER A 156 -16.76 -35.70 -7.26
N THR A 157 -15.53 -36.13 -7.55
CA THR A 157 -14.39 -36.06 -6.61
C THR A 157 -13.57 -34.80 -6.78
N LEU A 158 -13.79 -34.04 -7.86
CA LEU A 158 -13.13 -32.77 -8.15
C LEU A 158 -14.09 -31.83 -8.89
N PHE A 159 -14.33 -30.62 -8.36
CA PHE A 159 -15.16 -29.60 -9.03
C PHE A 159 -14.67 -28.18 -8.78
N MET A 160 -14.95 -27.30 -9.75
CA MET A 160 -14.55 -25.90 -9.78
C MET A 160 -15.79 -24.99 -9.66
N ALA A 161 -15.74 -24.02 -8.75
CA ALA A 161 -16.77 -23.01 -8.60
C ALA A 161 -16.41 -21.71 -9.33
N GLU A 162 -17.43 -20.91 -9.64
CA GLU A 162 -17.29 -19.66 -10.39
C GLU A 162 -16.34 -18.63 -9.75
N ASN A 163 -16.15 -18.70 -8.43
CA ASN A 163 -15.21 -17.85 -7.69
C ASN A 163 -13.75 -18.33 -7.76
N GLY A 164 -13.45 -19.35 -8.58
CA GLY A 164 -12.11 -19.92 -8.74
C GLY A 164 -11.74 -20.95 -7.66
N ALA A 165 -12.66 -21.34 -6.78
CA ALA A 165 -12.41 -22.39 -5.80
C ALA A 165 -12.43 -23.78 -6.44
N VAL A 166 -11.47 -24.63 -6.08
CA VAL A 166 -11.41 -26.05 -6.46
C VAL A 166 -11.69 -26.89 -5.22
N TYR A 167 -12.63 -27.82 -5.33
CA TYR A 167 -13.07 -28.71 -4.26
C TYR A 167 -12.71 -30.15 -4.60
N ALA A 168 -12.05 -30.86 -3.67
CA ALA A 168 -11.67 -32.26 -3.82
C ALA A 168 -12.23 -33.12 -2.68
N GLY A 169 -12.83 -34.27 -3.01
CA GLY A 169 -13.43 -35.20 -2.06
C GLY A 169 -12.52 -36.39 -1.73
N GLY A 170 -12.12 -36.51 -0.46
CA GLY A 170 -11.63 -37.73 0.21
C GLY A 170 -10.41 -38.45 -0.39
N VAL A 171 -9.21 -38.20 0.16
CA VAL A 171 -8.02 -39.04 -0.10
C VAL A 171 -7.61 -39.76 1.20
N ARG A 172 -7.42 -41.09 1.13
CA ARG A 172 -6.82 -41.88 2.21
C ARG A 172 -5.42 -42.33 1.78
N MET A 173 -4.38 -42.01 2.56
CA MET A 173 -3.02 -42.52 2.33
C MET A 173 -2.38 -42.99 3.63
N GLY A 174 -1.83 -44.22 3.61
CA GLY A 174 -1.08 -44.83 4.69
C GLY A 174 0.37 -45.12 4.27
N ASN A 175 1.28 -44.89 5.22
CA ASN A 175 2.67 -45.30 5.40
C ASN A 175 3.63 -45.28 4.18
N GLU A 176 3.90 -44.10 3.61
CA GLU A 176 5.25 -43.62 3.24
C GLU A 176 5.20 -42.20 2.66
N ARG A 177 6.35 -41.48 2.68
CA ARG A 177 6.48 -40.01 2.59
C ARG A 177 6.07 -39.38 1.24
N VAL A 178 5.13 -38.43 1.35
CA VAL A 178 4.93 -37.13 0.67
C VAL A 178 5.60 -36.87 -0.70
N ALA A 179 4.77 -36.60 -1.71
CA ALA A 179 5.09 -35.67 -2.79
C ALA A 179 3.83 -34.90 -3.23
N ALA A 180 3.94 -33.56 -3.15
CA ALA A 180 3.21 -32.49 -3.84
C ALA A 180 1.84 -32.78 -4.47
N GLU A 181 0.79 -32.18 -3.90
CA GLU A 181 -0.30 -31.41 -4.55
C GLU A 181 -1.42 -31.16 -3.51
N ALA A 182 -2.04 -29.97 -3.53
CA ALA A 182 -2.97 -29.50 -2.49
C ALA A 182 -4.20 -30.42 -2.31
N GLY A 183 -4.41 -30.98 -1.12
CA GLY A 183 -5.56 -31.84 -0.83
C GLY A 183 -6.23 -31.46 0.49
N LEU A 184 -7.55 -31.25 0.50
CA LEU A 184 -8.34 -31.13 1.74
C LEU A 184 -8.50 -32.50 2.41
N LEU A 185 -8.25 -32.59 3.72
CA LEU A 185 -8.63 -33.74 4.55
C LEU A 185 -10.02 -33.53 5.15
N TRP A 186 -10.87 -34.55 5.07
CA TRP A 186 -12.16 -34.64 5.77
C TRP A 186 -12.01 -35.66 6.91
N ALA A 187 -12.53 -35.37 8.11
CA ALA A 187 -12.74 -36.37 9.14
C ALA A 187 -14.25 -36.57 9.26
N LEU A 188 -14.71 -37.81 9.08
CA LEU A 188 -16.05 -38.20 9.48
C LEU A 188 -16.04 -38.21 11.01
N ALA A 189 -16.66 -37.21 11.64
CA ALA A 189 -17.20 -37.40 12.98
C ALA A 189 -18.50 -38.18 12.79
N ASP A 190 -18.64 -39.33 13.44
CA ASP A 190 -19.63 -40.34 13.09
C ASP A 190 -21.11 -39.89 13.18
N ASP A 191 -21.44 -38.68 13.66
CA ASP A 191 -22.83 -38.32 13.98
C ASP A 191 -23.31 -36.90 13.57
N THR A 192 -22.73 -36.23 12.57
CA THR A 192 -23.23 -34.89 12.10
C THR A 192 -23.58 -34.85 10.59
N PRO A 193 -24.76 -34.34 10.17
CA PRO A 193 -25.21 -34.37 8.76
C PRO A 193 -24.48 -33.41 7.80
N GLU A 194 -23.63 -32.52 8.30
CA GLU A 194 -22.95 -31.52 7.49
C GLU A 194 -21.44 -31.68 7.63
N ALA A 195 -20.78 -32.10 6.55
CA ALA A 195 -19.33 -32.14 6.50
C ALA A 195 -18.78 -30.70 6.52
N THR A 196 -18.12 -30.30 7.61
CA THR A 196 -17.44 -29.01 7.70
C THR A 196 -15.95 -29.19 7.37
N PRO A 197 -15.41 -28.51 6.33
CA PRO A 197 -13.99 -28.59 6.03
C PRO A 197 -13.20 -27.91 7.15
N TRP A 198 -12.17 -28.58 7.67
CA TRP A 198 -11.40 -28.13 8.85
C TRP A 198 -9.97 -27.70 8.49
N LEU A 199 -9.49 -27.96 7.27
CA LEU A 199 -8.15 -27.58 6.80
C LEU A 199 -8.16 -27.18 5.30
N LYS A 200 -7.54 -26.04 4.92
CA LYS A 200 -7.29 -25.65 3.51
C LYS A 200 -5.79 -25.67 3.21
N PHE A 201 -5.38 -26.39 2.17
CA PHE A 201 -3.97 -26.54 1.80
C PHE A 201 -3.62 -25.62 0.63
N TYR A 202 -2.43 -25.02 0.66
CA TYR A 202 -1.95 -24.07 -0.33
C TYR A 202 -0.74 -24.63 -1.09
N ASP A 203 -0.47 -24.07 -2.27
CA ASP A 203 0.64 -24.42 -3.16
C ASP A 203 2.04 -24.23 -2.51
N ASP A 204 2.14 -23.35 -1.52
CA ASP A 204 3.33 -23.12 -0.70
C ASP A 204 3.50 -24.10 0.49
N GLY A 205 2.63 -25.11 0.60
CA GLY A 205 2.67 -26.13 1.66
C GLY A 205 2.01 -25.70 2.97
N TRP A 206 1.30 -24.57 3.00
CA TRP A 206 0.58 -24.11 4.18
C TRP A 206 -0.78 -24.79 4.37
N VAL A 207 -1.23 -24.86 5.63
CA VAL A 207 -2.50 -25.46 6.03
C VAL A 207 -3.30 -24.45 6.88
N ASP A 208 -4.50 -24.09 6.42
CA ASP A 208 -5.45 -23.18 7.09
C ASP A 208 -6.45 -23.98 7.91
N PRO A 209 -6.38 -23.99 9.25
CA PRO A 209 -7.46 -24.56 10.03
C PRO A 209 -8.72 -23.68 9.89
N LEU A 210 -9.72 -24.16 9.14
CA LEU A 210 -10.99 -23.47 8.84
C LEU A 210 -11.92 -23.32 10.07
N TRP A 211 -11.41 -23.56 11.27
CA TRP A 211 -12.10 -23.49 12.57
C TRP A 211 -12.47 -22.08 13.01
N LEU A 212 -12.14 -21.04 12.24
CA LEU A 212 -12.49 -19.67 12.59
C LEU A 212 -13.59 -19.19 11.65
N GLU A 213 -14.77 -18.96 12.20
CA GLU A 213 -15.89 -18.18 11.64
C GLU A 213 -15.50 -16.70 11.37
N ASN A 214 -14.21 -16.41 11.15
CA ASN A 214 -13.73 -15.06 10.98
C ASN A 214 -14.05 -14.57 9.57
N PRO A 215 -14.51 -13.32 9.43
CA PRO A 215 -14.66 -12.72 8.11
C PRO A 215 -13.29 -12.65 7.42
N LEU A 216 -13.29 -12.80 6.10
CA LEU A 216 -12.08 -12.60 5.30
C LEU A 216 -11.60 -11.14 5.42
N PRO A 217 -10.29 -10.88 5.40
CA PRO A 217 -9.79 -9.51 5.34
C PRO A 217 -10.22 -8.83 4.03
N PRO A 218 -10.27 -7.49 4.00
CA PRO A 218 -10.30 -6.74 2.76
C PRO A 218 -9.18 -7.16 1.81
N VAL A 219 -9.40 -6.98 0.51
CA VAL A 219 -8.41 -7.26 -0.53
C VAL A 219 -7.11 -6.51 -0.22
N ALA A 220 -6.01 -7.23 -0.15
CA ALA A 220 -4.70 -6.69 0.18
C ALA A 220 -4.24 -5.68 -0.88
N VAL A 221 -3.83 -4.50 -0.44
CA VAL A 221 -3.38 -3.41 -1.33
C VAL A 221 -1.86 -3.36 -1.34
N ARG A 222 -1.24 -3.78 -2.45
CA ARG A 222 0.23 -3.70 -2.59
C ARG A 222 0.73 -2.29 -2.94
N ASN A 223 0.08 -1.64 -3.92
CA ASN A 223 0.42 -0.29 -4.36
C ASN A 223 -0.63 0.70 -3.84
N LEU A 224 -0.20 1.67 -3.04
CA LEU A 224 -1.09 2.70 -2.48
C LEU A 224 -1.25 3.85 -3.48
N THR A 225 -2.37 3.93 -4.18
CA THR A 225 -2.69 5.05 -5.07
C THR A 225 -3.82 5.88 -4.49
N THR A 226 -3.51 7.08 -3.99
CA THR A 226 -4.50 8.04 -3.49
C THR A 226 -4.04 9.49 -3.70
N VAL A 227 -4.97 10.43 -3.53
CA VAL A 227 -4.74 11.88 -3.62
C VAL A 227 -4.53 12.50 -2.24
N GLY A 228 -4.03 13.74 -2.20
CA GLY A 228 -3.94 14.50 -0.96
C GLY A 228 -5.27 15.07 -0.49
N PRO A 229 -5.48 15.28 0.82
CA PRO A 229 -6.75 15.79 1.31
C PRO A 229 -6.97 17.28 0.97
N TYR A 230 -5.90 18.01 0.63
CA TYR A 230 -5.95 19.45 0.35
C TYR A 230 -6.20 19.76 -1.12
N GLY A 231 -6.89 20.88 -1.38
CA GLY A 231 -7.07 21.43 -2.73
C GLY A 231 -5.85 22.23 -3.22
N SER A 232 -5.97 22.85 -4.39
CA SER A 232 -4.90 23.63 -5.05
C SER A 232 -4.37 24.82 -4.23
N THR A 233 -5.10 25.26 -3.20
CA THR A 233 -4.73 26.36 -2.30
C THR A 233 -4.03 25.89 -1.01
N GLY A 234 -3.80 24.58 -0.84
CA GLY A 234 -2.88 24.00 0.16
C GLY A 234 -3.35 23.97 1.62
N ASN A 235 -4.34 24.77 2.02
CA ASN A 235 -4.72 24.94 3.44
C ASN A 235 -6.14 24.48 3.79
N ALA A 236 -6.99 24.22 2.80
CA ALA A 236 -8.36 23.73 3.01
C ALA A 236 -8.50 22.32 2.43
N PHE A 237 -9.22 21.46 3.15
CA PHE A 237 -9.59 20.16 2.62
C PHE A 237 -10.50 20.32 1.41
N ASP A 238 -10.22 19.55 0.36
CA ASP A 238 -11.02 19.48 -0.85
C ASP A 238 -12.00 18.30 -0.74
N PRO A 239 -13.32 18.52 -0.75
CA PRO A 239 -14.31 17.45 -0.61
C PRO A 239 -14.21 16.34 -1.66
N VAL A 240 -13.81 16.67 -2.90
CA VAL A 240 -13.62 15.68 -3.97
C VAL A 240 -12.42 14.80 -3.64
N ASN A 241 -11.33 15.41 -3.21
CA ASN A 241 -10.16 14.66 -2.79
C ASN A 241 -10.44 13.78 -1.56
N LEU A 242 -11.22 14.28 -0.59
CA LEU A 242 -11.64 13.48 0.56
C LEU A 242 -12.46 12.25 0.14
N ALA A 243 -13.41 12.41 -0.80
CA ALA A 243 -14.19 11.28 -1.33
C ALA A 243 -13.33 10.26 -2.10
N ILE A 244 -12.35 10.73 -2.88
CA ILE A 244 -11.38 9.84 -3.55
C ILE A 244 -10.55 9.08 -2.51
N ARG A 245 -10.05 9.78 -1.48
CA ARG A 245 -9.28 9.18 -0.39
C ARG A 245 -10.08 8.13 0.36
N GLU A 246 -11.31 8.44 0.73
CA GLU A 246 -12.21 7.51 1.41
C GLU A 246 -12.35 6.21 0.60
N LYS A 247 -12.67 6.30 -0.69
CA LYS A 247 -12.85 5.12 -1.56
C LYS A 247 -11.56 4.32 -1.74
N THR A 248 -10.43 5.00 -1.98
CA THR A 248 -9.14 4.36 -2.29
C THR A 248 -8.45 3.76 -1.07
N LEU A 249 -8.65 4.36 0.10
CA LEU A 249 -8.06 3.91 1.36
C LEU A 249 -8.97 2.96 2.14
N LYS A 250 -10.26 2.82 1.77
CA LYS A 250 -11.20 1.96 2.51
C LYS A 250 -10.65 0.57 2.85
N PRO A 251 -10.09 -0.22 1.91
CA PRO A 251 -9.58 -1.56 2.25
C PRO A 251 -8.42 -1.52 3.26
N VAL A 252 -7.63 -0.45 3.22
CA VAL A 252 -6.48 -0.23 4.11
C VAL A 252 -6.93 0.22 5.50
N ASN A 253 -7.93 1.10 5.57
CA ASN A 253 -8.54 1.54 6.82
C ASN A 253 -9.27 0.39 7.51
N ASP A 254 -10.14 -0.32 6.78
CA ASP A 254 -10.88 -1.48 7.30
C ASP A 254 -9.91 -2.53 7.87
N PHE A 255 -8.82 -2.83 7.16
CA PHE A 255 -7.77 -3.73 7.65
C PHE A 255 -7.10 -3.19 8.92
N ASN A 256 -6.60 -1.95 8.87
CA ASN A 256 -5.86 -1.33 9.97
C ASN A 256 -6.67 -1.26 11.26
N ASP A 257 -7.91 -0.78 11.15
CA ASP A 257 -8.80 -0.57 12.29
C ASP A 257 -9.22 -1.91 12.89
N GLN A 258 -9.46 -2.93 12.05
CA GLN A 258 -9.87 -4.23 12.54
C GLN A 258 -8.75 -4.97 13.27
N ILE A 259 -7.50 -4.95 12.74
CA ILE A 259 -6.38 -5.58 13.43
C ILE A 259 -6.04 -4.86 14.74
N ALA A 260 -6.20 -3.53 14.80
CA ALA A 260 -6.03 -2.76 16.03
C ALA A 260 -7.07 -3.16 17.08
N ALA A 261 -8.35 -3.23 16.69
CA ALA A 261 -9.44 -3.61 17.57
C ALA A 261 -9.29 -5.06 18.09
N TRP A 262 -9.02 -6.02 17.21
CA TRP A 262 -8.91 -7.44 17.58
C TRP A 262 -7.65 -7.77 18.36
N SER A 263 -6.51 -7.14 18.04
CA SER A 263 -5.31 -7.30 18.86
C SER A 263 -5.47 -6.64 20.24
N GLY A 264 -6.24 -5.55 20.34
CA GLY A 264 -6.67 -4.96 21.60
C GLY A 264 -7.53 -5.91 22.44
N ALA A 265 -8.58 -6.48 21.84
CA ALA A 265 -9.45 -7.47 22.52
C ALA A 265 -8.66 -8.67 23.05
N PHE A 266 -7.68 -9.15 22.27
CA PHE A 266 -6.76 -10.19 22.74
C PHE A 266 -5.91 -9.72 23.93
N LEU A 267 -5.24 -8.58 23.80
CA LEU A 267 -4.27 -8.12 24.80
C LEU A 267 -4.94 -7.72 26.12
N PHE A 268 -6.09 -7.05 26.06
CA PHE A 268 -6.76 -6.48 27.22
C PHE A 268 -7.78 -7.42 27.85
N ASP A 269 -8.51 -8.16 27.02
CA ASP A 269 -9.66 -8.95 27.45
C ASP A 269 -9.40 -10.47 27.36
N GLY A 270 -8.24 -10.89 26.82
CA GLY A 270 -7.86 -12.29 26.69
C GLY A 270 -8.57 -13.03 25.56
N ASP A 271 -9.16 -12.30 24.59
CA ASP A 271 -9.88 -12.90 23.47
C ASP A 271 -8.93 -13.54 22.44
N TYR A 272 -8.57 -14.80 22.69
CA TYR A 272 -7.70 -15.59 21.80
C TYR A 272 -8.27 -15.78 20.40
N ALA A 273 -9.60 -15.83 20.24
CA ALA A 273 -10.23 -16.01 18.94
C ALA A 273 -10.02 -14.77 18.06
N ARG A 274 -10.25 -13.57 18.61
CA ARG A 274 -9.96 -12.29 17.93
C ARG A 274 -8.47 -12.08 17.71
N GLY A 275 -7.62 -12.43 18.68
CA GLY A 275 -6.17 -12.39 18.48
C GLY A 275 -5.71 -13.27 17.31
N ARG A 276 -6.25 -14.49 17.21
CA ARG A 276 -5.96 -15.40 16.09
C ARG A 276 -6.53 -14.88 14.77
N ALA A 277 -7.70 -14.23 14.78
CA ALA A 277 -8.29 -13.57 13.62
C ALA A 277 -7.39 -12.46 13.06
N ALA A 278 -6.88 -11.60 13.94
CA ALA A 278 -5.98 -10.52 13.56
C ALA A 278 -4.67 -11.07 12.95
N ALA A 279 -4.10 -12.12 13.55
CA ALA A 279 -2.89 -12.76 13.03
C ALA A 279 -3.11 -13.39 11.64
N ASP A 280 -4.29 -13.99 11.40
CA ASP A 280 -4.66 -14.52 10.08
C ASP A 280 -4.81 -13.40 9.03
N TRP A 281 -5.48 -12.30 9.39
CA TRP A 281 -5.59 -11.13 8.52
C TRP A 281 -4.20 -10.57 8.13
N MET A 282 -3.32 -10.42 9.13
CA MET A 282 -1.94 -9.99 8.88
C MET A 282 -1.19 -10.96 7.97
N LEU A 283 -1.34 -12.28 8.16
CA LEU A 283 -0.68 -13.28 7.31
C LEU A 283 -1.16 -13.20 5.86
N ARG A 284 -2.47 -13.02 5.64
CA ARG A 284 -3.04 -12.87 4.30
C ARG A 284 -2.50 -11.62 3.61
N TRP A 285 -2.44 -10.49 4.31
CA TRP A 285 -1.85 -9.26 3.78
C TRP A 285 -0.34 -9.39 3.52
N ALA A 286 0.37 -10.10 4.39
CA ALA A 286 1.79 -10.38 4.25
C ALA A 286 2.11 -11.15 2.97
N ARG A 287 1.30 -12.16 2.63
CA ARG A 287 1.48 -12.98 1.42
C ARG A 287 1.37 -12.19 0.12
N PHE A 288 0.59 -11.11 0.10
CA PHE A 288 0.48 -10.22 -1.05
C PHE A 288 1.51 -9.08 -1.05
N ASN A 289 2.41 -9.06 -0.07
CA ASN A 289 3.33 -7.94 0.15
C ASN A 289 2.57 -6.60 0.20
N ALA A 290 1.48 -6.56 0.96
CA ALA A 290 0.65 -5.37 1.06
C ALA A 290 1.48 -4.16 1.54
N LEU A 291 1.19 -2.98 0.98
CA LEU A 291 1.83 -1.70 1.29
C LEU A 291 3.34 -1.61 1.00
N THR A 292 3.95 -2.62 0.35
CA THR A 292 5.39 -2.60 0.01
C THR A 292 5.66 -2.14 -1.43
N GLY A 293 4.62 -1.79 -2.20
CA GLY A 293 4.74 -1.38 -3.59
C GLY A 293 5.44 -0.03 -3.79
N SER A 294 6.02 0.19 -4.96
CA SER A 294 6.59 1.49 -5.33
C SER A 294 5.53 2.35 -6.03
N ASN A 295 5.37 3.59 -5.59
CA ASN A 295 4.62 4.60 -6.32
C ASN A 295 5.60 5.47 -7.13
N SER A 296 5.45 5.53 -8.45
CA SER A 296 6.33 6.28 -9.35
C SER A 296 6.31 7.79 -9.13
N ALA A 297 5.34 8.31 -8.37
CA ALA A 297 5.34 9.67 -7.86
C ALA A 297 5.50 9.64 -6.33
N VAL A 298 6.34 10.53 -5.78
CA VAL A 298 6.28 10.89 -4.36
C VAL A 298 4.91 11.50 -4.14
N GLY A 299 3.98 10.69 -3.63
CA GLY A 299 2.57 11.04 -3.52
C GLY A 299 2.15 11.05 -2.07
N ILE A 300 1.12 11.83 -1.75
CA ILE A 300 0.51 11.90 -0.42
C ILE A 300 0.04 10.51 0.08
N ALA A 301 -0.13 9.54 -0.83
CA ALA A 301 -0.35 8.14 -0.53
C ALA A 301 0.76 7.46 0.28
N ASP A 302 2.01 7.92 0.21
CA ASP A 302 3.11 7.36 0.98
C ASP A 302 3.03 7.74 2.47
N TYR A 303 2.31 8.81 2.82
CA TYR A 303 2.02 9.14 4.22
C TYR A 303 1.09 8.10 4.83
N ASP A 304 0.10 7.67 4.07
CA ASP A 304 -0.82 6.64 4.51
C ASP A 304 -0.10 5.32 4.82
N ARG A 305 1.01 5.00 4.14
CA ARG A 305 1.85 3.82 4.43
C ARG A 305 2.45 3.86 5.83
N HIS A 306 3.16 4.92 6.19
CA HIS A 306 3.91 4.94 7.45
C HIS A 306 2.96 4.96 8.65
N TRP A 307 1.80 5.61 8.55
CA TRP A 307 0.80 5.59 9.62
C TRP A 307 0.29 4.17 9.91
N ARG A 308 0.00 3.36 8.88
CA ARG A 308 -0.41 1.97 9.10
C ARG A 308 0.76 1.09 9.53
N ALA A 309 1.97 1.38 9.07
CA ALA A 309 3.16 0.63 9.46
C ALA A 309 3.44 0.70 10.97
N VAL A 310 3.19 1.84 11.63
CA VAL A 310 3.25 1.93 13.11
C VAL A 310 2.34 0.89 13.75
N ASN A 311 1.04 0.92 13.42
CA ASN A 311 0.06 -0.02 13.98
C ASN A 311 0.35 -1.48 13.62
N ILE A 312 0.77 -1.76 12.39
CA ILE A 312 1.11 -3.12 11.94
C ILE A 312 2.24 -3.71 12.80
N GLY A 313 3.31 -2.95 13.06
CA GLY A 313 4.40 -3.39 13.94
C GLY A 313 3.94 -3.61 15.38
N LEU A 314 3.16 -2.68 15.93
CA LEU A 314 2.59 -2.80 17.28
C LEU A 314 1.65 -4.01 17.39
N THR A 315 0.80 -4.24 16.39
CA THR A 315 -0.13 -5.37 16.32
C THR A 315 0.62 -6.70 16.32
N TYR A 316 1.68 -6.84 15.52
CA TYR A 316 2.51 -8.05 15.55
C TYR A 316 3.06 -8.33 16.95
N TRP A 317 3.57 -7.31 17.63
CA TRP A 317 4.05 -7.42 19.01
C TRP A 317 2.94 -7.88 19.97
N LYS A 318 1.74 -7.28 19.88
CA LYS A 318 0.58 -7.68 20.70
C LYS A 318 0.19 -9.14 20.50
N LEU A 319 0.34 -9.64 19.27
CA LEU A 319 -0.09 -10.98 18.86
C LEU A 319 0.99 -12.05 18.99
N ASP A 320 2.18 -11.75 19.52
CA ASP A 320 3.30 -12.69 19.57
C ASP A 320 2.89 -14.05 20.18
N LYS A 321 2.16 -14.04 21.31
CA LYS A 321 1.72 -15.25 22.02
C LYS A 321 0.65 -16.08 21.29
N VAL A 322 -0.12 -15.48 20.39
CA VAL A 322 -1.22 -16.17 19.67
C VAL A 322 -0.84 -16.51 18.22
N THR A 323 0.19 -15.87 17.67
CA THR A 323 0.65 -16.10 16.30
C THR A 323 1.35 -17.46 16.18
N PRO A 324 0.86 -18.39 15.35
CA PRO A 324 1.51 -19.68 15.11
C PRO A 324 2.95 -19.53 14.66
N LEU A 325 3.85 -20.35 15.21
CA LEU A 325 5.28 -20.31 14.88
C LEU A 325 5.54 -20.42 13.38
N GLY A 326 4.78 -21.26 12.67
CA GLY A 326 4.90 -21.43 11.21
C GLY A 326 4.49 -20.20 10.39
N TRP A 327 3.73 -19.25 10.95
CA TRP A 327 3.30 -18.04 10.25
C TRP A 327 4.32 -16.91 10.38
N ARG A 328 5.13 -16.93 11.44
CA ARG A 328 6.11 -15.88 11.76
C ARG A 328 7.10 -15.59 10.63
N PRO A 329 7.67 -16.58 9.90
CA PRO A 329 8.61 -16.27 8.82
C PRO A 329 8.00 -15.42 7.70
N ALA A 330 6.74 -15.67 7.31
CA ALA A 330 6.07 -14.90 6.27
C ALA A 330 5.74 -13.48 6.76
N LEU A 331 5.25 -13.37 7.99
CA LEU A 331 4.98 -12.08 8.64
C LEU A 331 6.26 -11.25 8.76
N LEU A 332 7.33 -11.79 9.33
CA LEU A 332 8.60 -11.09 9.50
C LEU A 332 9.24 -10.68 8.17
N ARG A 333 9.14 -11.50 7.11
CA ARG A 333 9.56 -11.09 5.76
C ARG A 333 8.77 -9.88 5.27
N TRP A 334 7.45 -9.92 5.41
CA TRP A 334 6.59 -8.81 5.01
C TRP A 334 6.86 -7.52 5.81
N LEU A 335 7.00 -7.62 7.13
CA LEU A 335 7.34 -6.48 7.99
C LEU A 335 8.69 -5.87 7.62
N ASN A 336 9.67 -6.69 7.24
CA ASN A 336 10.95 -6.21 6.72
C ASN A 336 10.80 -5.51 5.36
N LEU A 337 10.01 -6.05 4.43
CA LEU A 337 9.73 -5.40 3.14
C LEU A 337 8.97 -4.08 3.32
N LEU A 338 8.03 -4.02 4.27
CA LEU A 338 7.30 -2.81 4.61
C LEU A 338 8.25 -1.75 5.20
N GLY A 339 9.14 -2.16 6.11
CA GLY A 339 10.15 -1.27 6.67
C GLY A 339 11.14 -0.74 5.64
N ASP A 340 11.57 -1.57 4.68
CA ASP A 340 12.39 -1.11 3.54
C ASP A 340 11.63 -0.07 2.71
N ALA A 341 10.35 -0.33 2.42
CA ALA A 341 9.49 0.57 1.66
C ALA A 341 9.17 1.88 2.41
N VAL A 342 9.14 1.88 3.75
CA VAL A 342 9.04 3.10 4.57
C VAL A 342 10.37 3.85 4.58
N SER A 343 11.47 3.12 4.78
CA SER A 343 12.83 3.67 4.84
C SER A 343 13.20 4.40 3.55
N GLU A 344 12.93 3.81 2.38
CA GLU A 344 13.19 4.43 1.07
C GLU A 344 12.40 5.74 0.90
N ARG A 345 11.12 5.75 1.31
CA ARG A 345 10.25 6.92 1.16
C ARG A 345 10.56 8.04 2.13
N MET A 346 10.98 7.69 3.34
CA MET A 346 11.39 8.64 4.37
C MET A 346 12.49 9.60 3.90
N GLU A 347 13.36 9.17 2.98
CA GLU A 347 14.44 10.02 2.41
C GLU A 347 13.90 11.18 1.56
N LEU A 348 12.65 11.10 1.09
CA LEU A 348 12.03 12.10 0.24
C LEU A 348 11.26 13.14 1.04
N TYR A 349 11.13 12.96 2.36
CA TYR A 349 10.37 13.85 3.22
C TYR A 349 11.23 15.01 3.72
N GLY A 350 10.60 16.20 3.76
CA GLY A 350 11.11 17.29 4.57
C GLY A 350 11.12 16.93 6.05
N ASN A 351 11.95 17.62 6.83
CA ASN A 351 12.00 17.43 8.28
C ASN A 351 10.78 18.08 8.95
N ASN A 352 9.67 17.36 8.97
CA ASN A 352 8.42 17.70 9.66
C ASN A 352 7.79 16.42 10.25
N ASN A 353 6.60 16.54 10.83
CA ASN A 353 5.85 15.42 11.42
C ASN A 353 5.80 14.13 10.58
N HIS A 354 5.76 14.19 9.24
CA HIS A 354 5.73 12.97 8.42
C HIS A 354 7.01 12.14 8.55
N LYS A 355 8.16 12.79 8.70
CA LYS A 355 9.44 12.10 8.89
C LYS A 355 9.53 11.51 10.30
N THR A 356 8.98 12.18 11.30
CA THR A 356 8.81 11.67 12.67
C THR A 356 7.91 10.43 12.71
N TRP A 357 6.77 10.45 12.00
CA TRP A 357 5.89 9.30 11.87
C TRP A 357 6.54 8.12 11.14
N ALA A 358 7.31 8.39 10.09
CA ALA A 358 8.10 7.36 9.40
C ALA A 358 9.17 6.75 10.32
N ALA A 359 9.86 7.56 11.13
CA ALA A 359 10.80 7.06 12.14
C ALA A 359 10.11 6.18 13.18
N CYS A 360 8.94 6.61 13.68
CA CYS A 360 8.14 5.80 14.60
C CYS A 360 7.70 4.47 13.97
N ALA A 361 7.33 4.48 12.69
CA ALA A 361 7.01 3.25 11.95
C ALA A 361 8.22 2.31 11.88
N LEU A 362 9.41 2.83 11.58
CA LEU A 362 10.64 2.03 11.54
C LEU A 362 10.98 1.47 12.94
N LEU A 363 10.82 2.24 14.01
CA LEU A 363 11.08 1.74 15.37
C LEU A 363 10.07 0.68 15.80
N SER A 364 8.79 0.86 15.46
CA SER A 364 7.74 -0.15 15.67
C SER A 364 8.05 -1.46 14.92
N LEU A 365 8.50 -1.35 13.66
CA LEU A 365 8.91 -2.51 12.87
C LEU A 365 10.19 -3.14 13.39
N TRP A 366 11.15 -2.37 13.89
CA TRP A 366 12.34 -2.89 14.60
C TRP A 366 11.92 -3.70 15.83
N ASN A 367 11.01 -3.18 16.66
CA ASN A 367 10.51 -3.90 17.83
C ASN A 367 9.87 -5.25 17.45
N ALA A 368 9.28 -5.34 16.25
CA ALA A 368 8.70 -6.57 15.73
C ALA A 368 9.72 -7.53 15.08
N THR A 369 10.73 -7.01 14.37
CA THR A 369 11.62 -7.82 13.51
C THR A 369 13.04 -8.00 14.03
N GLY A 370 13.49 -7.14 14.94
CA GLY A 370 14.87 -7.05 15.39
C GLY A 370 15.86 -6.53 14.34
N ARG A 371 15.38 -5.95 13.22
CA ARG A 371 16.27 -5.48 12.15
C ARG A 371 16.94 -4.16 12.52
N GLN A 372 18.23 -4.23 12.85
CA GLN A 372 19.02 -3.10 13.37
C GLN A 372 18.98 -1.85 12.48
N ALA A 373 18.99 -2.01 11.16
CA ALA A 373 18.93 -0.87 10.23
C ALA A 373 17.69 0.02 10.42
N PHE A 374 16.57 -0.54 10.89
CA PHE A 374 15.37 0.24 11.20
C PHE A 374 15.53 1.04 12.49
N TYR A 375 16.15 0.45 13.52
CA TYR A 375 16.50 1.15 14.76
C TYR A 375 17.45 2.31 14.48
N ASP A 376 18.57 2.06 13.80
CA ASP A 376 19.62 3.06 13.59
C ASP A 376 19.04 4.30 12.89
N LYS A 377 18.18 4.08 11.89
CA LYS A 377 17.52 5.15 11.15
C LYS A 377 16.48 5.89 11.97
N ALA A 378 15.66 5.16 12.75
CA ALA A 378 14.68 5.77 13.64
C ALA A 378 15.34 6.61 14.74
N ALA A 379 16.39 6.08 15.38
CA ALA A 379 17.14 6.77 16.42
C ALA A 379 17.83 8.05 15.89
N ALA A 380 18.45 7.98 14.70
CA ALA A 380 19.04 9.15 14.06
C ALA A 380 17.99 10.25 13.77
N GLN A 381 16.81 9.85 13.29
CA GLN A 381 15.73 10.81 13.06
C GLN A 381 15.14 11.34 14.37
N PHE A 382 14.99 10.51 15.41
CA PHE A 382 14.52 10.95 16.72
C PHE A 382 15.39 12.07 17.28
N LEU A 383 16.73 11.91 17.25
CA LEU A 383 17.67 12.96 17.67
C LEU A 383 17.56 14.22 16.80
N THR A 384 17.35 14.06 15.49
CA THR A 384 17.11 15.17 14.57
C THR A 384 15.82 15.92 14.93
N ASP A 385 14.75 15.20 15.29
CA ASP A 385 13.47 15.76 15.67
C ASP A 385 13.56 16.51 17.00
N LEU A 386 14.33 15.99 17.98
CA LEU A 386 14.64 16.72 19.22
C LEU A 386 15.34 18.05 18.92
N GLY A 387 16.31 18.06 17.99
CA GLY A 387 17.01 19.28 17.58
C GLY A 387 16.13 20.36 16.94
N HIS A 388 14.91 20.02 16.50
CA HIS A 388 13.94 21.00 15.98
C HIS A 388 13.02 21.61 17.04
N ILE A 389 13.06 21.09 18.28
CA ILE A 389 12.30 21.65 19.40
C ILE A 389 13.09 22.85 19.94
N ASN A 390 12.53 24.04 19.77
CA ASN A 390 13.09 25.29 20.28
C ASN A 390 13.09 25.31 21.83
N ASP A 391 13.82 26.24 22.43
CA ASP A 391 13.89 26.40 23.90
C ASP A 391 12.53 26.72 24.55
N ASN A 392 11.57 27.25 23.78
CA ASN A 392 10.20 27.46 24.22
C ASN A 392 9.27 26.27 23.91
N GLY A 393 9.82 25.11 23.52
CA GLY A 393 9.09 23.89 23.21
C GLY A 393 8.33 23.88 21.88
N THR A 394 8.45 24.95 21.07
CA THR A 394 7.81 25.00 19.74
C THR A 394 8.66 24.34 18.66
N ILE A 395 8.05 23.98 17.54
CA ILE A 395 8.70 23.45 16.34
C ILE A 395 8.39 24.40 15.18
N ASN A 396 9.43 24.99 14.58
CA ASN A 396 9.29 26.05 13.58
C ASN A 396 8.41 25.66 12.39
N VAL A 397 8.62 24.46 11.83
CA VAL A 397 7.84 24.01 10.66
C VAL A 397 6.36 23.78 10.99
N GLU A 398 6.05 23.45 12.24
CA GLU A 398 4.67 23.23 12.69
C GLU A 398 3.99 24.55 13.11
N LEU A 399 4.74 25.57 13.53
CA LEU A 399 4.20 26.93 13.72
C LEU A 399 3.69 27.54 12.40
N LEU A 400 4.35 27.24 11.28
CA LEU A 400 3.95 27.73 9.95
C LEU A 400 2.60 27.18 9.45
N ARG A 401 1.96 26.28 10.21
CA ARG A 401 0.67 25.67 9.87
C ARG A 401 -0.52 26.55 10.28
N GLY A 402 -0.27 27.78 10.73
CA GLY A 402 -1.28 28.80 10.99
C GLY A 402 -2.30 28.34 12.02
N SER A 403 -3.58 28.24 11.62
CA SER A 403 -4.66 27.80 12.52
C SER A 403 -4.53 26.33 12.97
N LYS A 404 -3.68 25.52 12.35
CA LYS A 404 -3.39 24.14 12.81
C LYS A 404 -2.04 24.00 13.52
N ALA A 405 -1.41 25.10 13.93
CA ALA A 405 -0.09 25.04 14.57
C ALA A 405 -0.08 24.16 15.83
N LEU A 406 -1.03 24.35 16.75
CA LEU A 406 -1.14 23.52 17.96
C LEU A 406 -1.38 22.04 17.62
N HIS A 407 -2.29 21.77 16.68
CA HIS A 407 -2.57 20.43 16.18
C HIS A 407 -1.30 19.74 15.67
N TYR A 408 -0.46 20.40 14.88
CA TYR A 408 0.76 19.77 14.35
C TYR A 408 1.89 19.61 15.37
N HIS A 409 1.96 20.45 16.40
CA HIS A 409 2.87 20.20 17.55
C HIS A 409 2.44 18.92 18.27
N HIS A 410 1.15 18.77 18.52
CA HIS A 410 0.59 17.54 19.09
C HIS A 410 0.81 16.33 18.15
N PHE A 411 0.75 16.52 16.82
CA PHE A 411 0.95 15.44 15.83
C PHE A 411 2.35 14.90 15.81
N THR A 412 3.30 15.78 16.09
CA THR A 412 4.72 15.43 16.19
C THR A 412 5.00 14.81 17.54
N PHE A 413 4.37 15.31 18.61
CA PHE A 413 4.56 14.82 19.97
C PHE A 413 4.15 13.35 20.15
N GLY A 414 3.01 12.94 19.58
CA GLY A 414 2.52 11.56 19.68
C GLY A 414 3.54 10.48 19.27
N PRO A 415 4.04 10.47 18.02
CA PRO A 415 5.02 9.48 17.58
C PRO A 415 6.37 9.59 18.31
N LEU A 416 6.78 10.78 18.77
CA LEU A 416 7.97 10.92 19.63
C LEU A 416 7.79 10.18 20.96
N VAL A 417 6.64 10.36 21.61
CA VAL A 417 6.31 9.62 22.83
C VAL A 417 6.27 8.12 22.58
N MET A 418 5.61 7.67 21.50
CA MET A 418 5.58 6.25 21.17
C MET A 418 6.99 5.69 20.96
N MET A 419 7.89 6.44 20.31
CA MET A 419 9.28 6.02 20.17
C MET A 419 10.00 5.89 21.51
N CYS A 420 9.82 6.85 22.43
CA CYS A 420 10.36 6.75 23.78
C CYS A 420 9.83 5.52 24.53
N GLU A 421 8.54 5.23 24.40
CA GLU A 421 7.91 4.09 25.08
C GLU A 421 8.40 2.75 24.52
N ILE A 422 8.58 2.65 23.19
CA ILE A 422 9.22 1.47 22.59
C ILE A 422 10.66 1.33 23.10
N ALA A 423 11.45 2.41 23.14
CA ALA A 423 12.81 2.38 23.66
C ALA A 423 12.88 1.93 25.14
N GLN A 424 11.94 2.39 25.97
CA GLN A 424 11.81 1.98 27.37
C GLN A 424 11.55 0.47 27.53
N LEU A 425 10.80 -0.16 26.62
CA LEU A 425 10.63 -1.63 26.63
C LEU A 425 11.95 -2.38 26.43
N HIS A 426 12.96 -1.73 25.84
CA HIS A 426 14.30 -2.26 25.63
C HIS A 426 15.34 -1.70 26.62
N GLY A 427 14.89 -1.01 27.67
CA GLY A 427 15.75 -0.49 28.73
C GLY A 427 16.50 0.79 28.39
N GLU A 428 16.05 1.53 27.36
CA GLU A 428 16.63 2.81 26.97
C GLU A 428 15.74 3.98 27.38
N ASP A 429 16.35 5.00 28.00
CA ASP A 429 15.65 6.20 28.42
C ASP A 429 15.76 7.33 27.39
N TRP A 430 14.95 7.22 26.33
CA TRP A 430 14.91 8.25 25.28
C TRP A 430 14.25 9.55 25.73
N TYR A 431 13.52 9.56 26.85
CA TYR A 431 13.00 10.80 27.43
C TYR A 431 14.13 11.71 27.94
N ALA A 432 15.25 11.14 28.38
CA ALA A 432 16.40 11.90 28.87
C ALA A 432 17.31 12.47 27.77
N LEU A 433 17.10 12.09 26.50
CA LEU A 433 17.94 12.54 25.38
C LEU A 433 17.81 14.05 25.14
N ASP A 434 18.90 14.64 24.63
CA ASP A 434 19.06 16.09 24.44
C ASP A 434 18.67 16.92 25.69
N GLY A 435 19.01 16.41 26.88
CA GLY A 435 18.70 17.08 28.14
C GLY A 435 17.20 17.12 28.46
N GLY A 436 16.41 16.16 27.98
CA GLY A 436 14.98 16.11 28.22
C GLY A 436 14.15 16.98 27.27
N ARG A 437 14.66 17.26 26.07
CA ARG A 437 14.06 18.22 25.13
C ARG A 437 12.59 17.96 24.81
N ILE A 438 12.19 16.69 24.74
CA ILE A 438 10.79 16.28 24.51
C ILE A 438 9.83 16.84 25.58
N HIS A 439 10.30 17.07 26.81
CA HIS A 439 9.48 17.64 27.88
C HIS A 439 9.09 19.10 27.59
N LEU A 440 9.93 19.87 26.89
CA LEU A 440 9.57 21.22 26.46
C LEU A 440 8.41 21.19 25.45
N LEU A 441 8.44 20.25 24.51
CA LEU A 441 7.34 20.06 23.56
C LEU A 441 6.05 19.63 24.27
N ALA A 442 6.15 18.70 25.23
CA ALA A 442 5.01 18.27 26.03
C ALA A 442 4.37 19.45 26.76
N GLU A 443 5.18 20.26 27.46
CA GLU A 443 4.76 21.47 28.16
C GLU A 443 4.01 22.44 27.24
N THR A 444 4.57 22.69 26.05
CA THR A 444 3.98 23.56 25.02
C THR A 444 2.66 23.03 24.50
N VAL A 445 2.56 21.72 24.25
CA VAL A 445 1.31 21.08 23.80
C VAL A 445 0.25 21.14 24.90
N ILE A 446 0.57 20.76 26.14
CA ILE A 446 -0.35 20.79 27.28
C ILE A 446 -0.87 22.21 27.50
N HIS A 447 0.03 23.20 27.52
CA HIS A 447 -0.34 24.60 27.67
C HIS A 447 -1.27 25.03 26.52
N GLY A 448 -0.95 24.72 25.27
CA GLY A 448 -1.79 25.09 24.14
C GLY A 448 -3.20 24.47 24.18
N ILE A 449 -3.35 23.26 24.72
CA ILE A 449 -4.65 22.62 24.93
C ILE A 449 -5.46 23.38 26.00
N THR A 450 -4.83 23.80 27.09
CA THR A 450 -5.48 24.57 28.17
C THR A 450 -5.76 26.03 27.83
N ASP A 451 -4.87 26.66 27.06
CA ASP A 451 -4.96 28.04 26.61
C ASP A 451 -4.62 28.14 25.12
N PRO A 452 -5.60 27.88 24.23
CA PRO A 452 -5.39 28.04 22.79
C PRO A 452 -5.07 29.49 22.38
N ALA A 453 -5.30 30.49 23.24
CA ALA A 453 -4.99 31.88 22.93
C ALA A 453 -3.49 32.14 22.79
N TRP A 454 -2.69 31.45 23.58
CA TRP A 454 -1.23 31.53 23.51
C TRP A 454 -0.71 31.10 22.12
N PHE A 455 -1.22 30.00 21.58
CA PHE A 455 -0.85 29.52 20.25
C PHE A 455 -1.33 30.42 19.11
N ARG A 456 -2.48 31.10 19.25
CA ARG A 456 -2.95 32.11 18.27
C ARG A 456 -1.91 33.22 18.07
N THR A 457 -1.36 33.71 19.19
CA THR A 457 -0.32 34.76 19.16
C THR A 457 0.97 34.24 18.53
N LEU A 458 1.42 33.04 18.91
CA LEU A 458 2.65 32.44 18.39
C LEU A 458 2.59 32.13 16.89
N SER A 459 1.46 31.61 16.41
CA SER A 459 1.30 31.23 15.01
C SER A 459 0.91 32.42 14.11
N GLY A 460 0.60 33.58 14.70
CA GLY A 460 0.03 34.72 13.98
C GLY A 460 -1.37 34.47 13.39
N ALA A 461 -2.05 33.41 13.83
CA ALA A 461 -3.38 33.05 13.33
C ALA A 461 -4.47 33.55 14.30
N GLY A 462 -5.55 34.10 13.76
CA GLY A 462 -6.68 34.58 14.58
C GLY A 462 -7.44 33.48 15.33
N THR A 463 -7.23 32.22 14.96
CA THR A 463 -7.87 31.03 15.56
C THR A 463 -6.90 29.85 15.63
N GLN A 464 -7.22 28.87 16.47
CA GLN A 464 -6.61 27.55 16.45
C GLN A 464 -7.72 26.50 16.32
N ASP A 465 -7.51 25.53 15.44
CA ASP A 465 -8.39 24.38 15.29
C ASP A 465 -7.97 23.28 16.26
N ILE A 466 -8.81 23.07 17.27
CA ILE A 466 -8.64 22.05 18.30
C ILE A 466 -9.67 20.92 18.18
N SER A 467 -10.48 20.90 17.11
CA SER A 467 -11.59 19.95 16.96
C SER A 467 -11.13 18.48 16.88
N GLU A 468 -9.90 18.26 16.41
CA GLU A 468 -9.27 16.95 16.31
C GLU A 468 -8.43 16.59 17.56
N ILE A 469 -8.26 17.52 18.50
CA ILE A 469 -7.52 17.28 19.75
C ILE A 469 -8.41 16.42 20.66
N GLY A 470 -8.11 15.13 20.75
CA GLY A 470 -8.86 14.12 21.52
C GLY A 470 -9.22 12.87 20.71
N HIS A 471 -9.21 12.94 19.38
CA HIS A 471 -9.43 11.80 18.48
C HIS A 471 -8.18 11.56 17.64
N GLY A 472 -7.39 10.51 17.92
CA GLY A 472 -6.29 10.07 17.05
C GLY A 472 -4.86 10.49 17.41
N TRP A 473 -4.52 10.54 18.70
CA TRP A 473 -3.19 11.03 19.13
C TRP A 473 -2.65 10.23 20.32
N GLY A 474 -2.34 8.97 20.04
CA GLY A 474 -2.10 7.92 21.04
C GLY A 474 -0.94 8.10 22.02
N GLY A 475 -0.08 9.11 21.86
CA GLY A 475 1.08 9.32 22.75
C GLY A 475 0.74 9.95 24.10
N MET A 476 -0.26 10.82 24.18
CA MET A 476 -0.55 11.58 25.41
C MET A 476 -0.82 10.68 26.65
N PRO A 477 -1.60 9.59 26.55
CA PRO A 477 -1.81 8.67 27.68
C PRO A 477 -0.53 8.11 28.30
N PHE A 478 0.47 7.80 27.47
CA PHE A 478 1.74 7.26 27.94
C PHE A 478 2.52 8.32 28.69
N TYR A 479 2.63 9.52 28.12
CA TYR A 479 3.35 10.63 28.74
C TYR A 479 2.72 11.04 30.08
N VAL A 480 1.39 11.21 30.11
CA VAL A 480 0.62 11.53 31.33
C VAL A 480 0.89 10.50 32.42
N ARG A 481 0.89 9.21 32.06
CA ARG A 481 1.08 8.13 33.03
C ARG A 481 2.51 8.08 33.56
N ARG A 482 3.50 8.39 32.72
CA ARG A 482 4.92 8.36 33.09
C ARG A 482 5.35 9.59 33.88
N PHE A 483 4.76 10.75 33.58
CA PHE A 483 5.10 12.04 34.19
C PHE A 483 3.85 12.71 34.79
N PRO A 484 3.20 12.08 35.80
CA PRO A 484 1.95 12.58 36.36
C PRO A 484 2.10 13.99 36.97
N ASP A 485 3.27 14.30 37.53
CA ASP A 485 3.55 15.60 38.14
C ASP A 485 3.62 16.75 37.12
N VAL A 486 4.01 16.46 35.87
CA VAL A 486 4.10 17.44 34.78
C VAL A 486 2.70 17.88 34.33
N VAL A 487 1.72 16.98 34.43
CA VAL A 487 0.37 17.15 33.88
C VAL A 487 -0.70 17.41 34.93
N ALA A 488 -0.38 17.29 36.22
CA ALA A 488 -1.33 17.40 37.33
C ALA A 488 -2.10 18.73 37.31
N GLY A 489 -3.44 18.64 37.21
CA GLY A 489 -4.33 19.81 37.18
C GLY A 489 -4.33 20.61 35.87
N ARG A 490 -3.68 20.10 34.82
CA ARG A 490 -3.48 20.80 33.54
C ARG A 490 -4.13 20.10 32.34
N MET A 491 -4.71 18.92 32.50
CA MET A 491 -5.39 18.22 31.41
C MET A 491 -6.92 18.30 31.57
N PRO A 492 -7.70 18.50 30.49
CA PRO A 492 -9.15 18.46 30.56
C PRO A 492 -9.66 17.09 31.02
N GLU A 493 -10.76 17.04 31.78
CA GLU A 493 -11.41 15.79 32.24
C GLU A 493 -11.85 14.88 31.08
N THR A 494 -11.96 15.39 29.85
CA THR A 494 -12.31 14.62 28.65
C THR A 494 -11.14 13.82 28.05
N ALA A 495 -9.99 13.76 28.73
CA ALA A 495 -8.80 13.00 28.32
C ALA A 495 -8.95 11.47 28.45
N ASP A 496 -10.13 10.96 28.79
CA ASP A 496 -10.31 9.55 29.19
C ASP A 496 -10.48 8.55 28.04
N HIS A 497 -10.53 8.98 26.77
CA HIS A 497 -10.70 8.08 25.62
C HIS A 497 -9.80 8.40 24.41
N TYR A 498 -8.50 8.10 24.52
CA TYR A 498 -7.54 8.15 23.42
C TYR A 498 -7.51 6.79 22.69
N VAL A 499 -8.32 6.68 21.63
CA VAL A 499 -8.26 5.57 20.68
C VAL A 499 -7.64 6.08 19.38
N ASP A 500 -6.50 5.51 19.01
CA ASP A 500 -5.74 5.85 17.82
C ASP A 500 -5.31 4.56 17.11
N THR A 501 -6.02 4.20 16.04
CA THR A 501 -5.74 2.97 15.29
C THR A 501 -4.43 3.04 14.51
N TRP A 502 -3.77 4.20 14.37
CA TRP A 502 -2.40 4.29 13.85
C TRP A 502 -1.35 3.96 14.92
N MET A 503 -1.69 4.15 16.20
CA MET A 503 -0.83 3.84 17.36
C MET A 503 -1.30 2.62 18.17
N GLY A 504 -1.93 1.64 17.51
CA GLY A 504 -2.28 0.37 18.15
C GLY A 504 -3.69 0.31 18.74
N GLY A 505 -4.55 1.29 18.55
CA GLY A 505 -5.93 1.27 19.05
C GLY A 505 -6.09 1.98 20.39
N ASP A 506 -6.56 1.29 21.42
CA ASP A 506 -6.82 1.89 22.74
C ASP A 506 -5.50 2.20 23.48
N CYS A 507 -5.04 3.44 23.38
CA CYS A 507 -3.78 3.90 23.94
C CYS A 507 -3.86 4.12 25.46
N ASN A 508 -5.05 4.37 26.00
CA ASN A 508 -5.26 4.46 27.44
C ASN A 508 -5.03 3.09 28.11
N LYS A 509 -5.63 2.04 27.56
CA LYS A 509 -5.37 0.67 28.05
C LYS A 509 -3.92 0.25 27.77
N LEU A 510 -3.37 0.56 26.60
CA LEU A 510 -2.00 0.18 26.26
C LEU A 510 -0.97 0.83 27.20
N SER A 511 -1.14 2.11 27.55
CA SER A 511 -0.23 2.81 28.47
C SER A 511 -0.21 2.18 29.86
N THR A 512 -1.32 1.60 30.33
CA THR A 512 -1.35 0.89 31.62
C THR A 512 -0.50 -0.36 31.68
N LEU A 513 -0.20 -0.96 30.51
CA LEU A 513 0.64 -2.14 30.40
C LEU A 513 2.12 -1.80 30.18
N TRP A 514 2.38 -0.69 29.49
CA TRP A 514 3.73 -0.31 29.04
C TRP A 514 4.46 0.55 30.05
N VAL A 515 3.75 1.52 30.65
CA VAL A 515 4.32 2.42 31.64
C VAL A 515 4.23 1.74 33.01
N LYS A 516 5.40 1.43 33.57
CA LYS A 516 5.55 0.76 34.87
C LYS A 516 5.96 1.73 35.96
#